data_AF-A0A6G3X5H8-F1
#
_entry.id   AF-A0A6G3X5H8-F1
#
_cell.length_a   1.000
_cell.length_b   1.000
_cell.length_c   1.000
_cell.angle_alpha   90.00
_cell.angle_beta   90.00
_cell.angle_gamma   90.00
#
_symmetry.space_group_name_H-M   'P 1'
#
loop_
_entity.id
_entity.type
_entity.pdbx_description
1 polymer ?
#
loop_
_entity_poly.entity_id
_entity_poly.type
_entity_poly.pdbx_seq_one_letter_code
_entity_poly.pdbx_strand_id
1 'polypeptide(L)'
;MGRPWPSLLWEAGRRPAALHCSTAPPAVAAQTEIAQALIELLAGITDVRPTACPAPGCVFFFDAGRARRQWCSQGCGNRARAARHYARHQSGSTSSQSPI
;
A
#
# COMPACT_ATOMS: atom_id res chain seq x y z
N MET A 1 -7.20 8.34 28.56
CA MET A 1 -7.11 7.67 27.24
C MET A 1 -7.10 6.17 27.50
N GLY A 2 -8.02 5.42 26.92
CA GLY A 2 -8.08 3.96 27.12
C GLY A 2 -6.83 3.28 26.56
N ARG A 3 -6.24 2.36 27.32
CA ARG A 3 -5.10 1.56 26.84
C ARG A 3 -5.64 0.47 25.90
N PRO A 4 -5.02 0.22 24.73
CA PRO A 4 -5.31 -0.99 23.97
C PRO A 4 -4.71 -2.21 24.69
N TRP A 5 -5.36 -3.36 24.63
CA TRP A 5 -4.79 -4.63 25.07
C TRP A 5 -5.16 -5.76 24.09
N PRO A 6 -4.24 -6.70 23.84
CA PRO A 6 -4.59 -7.91 23.11
C PRO A 6 -5.43 -8.84 24.01
N SER A 7 -6.38 -9.54 23.41
CA SER A 7 -7.15 -10.61 24.04
C SER A 7 -7.22 -11.82 23.12
N LEU A 8 -7.17 -13.02 23.68
CA LEU A 8 -7.28 -14.26 22.91
C LEU A 8 -8.67 -14.86 23.12
N LEU A 9 -9.49 -14.86 22.07
CA LEU A 9 -10.77 -15.54 22.08
C LEU A 9 -10.56 -17.01 21.73
N TRP A 10 -10.88 -17.88 22.69
CA TRP A 10 -10.74 -19.32 22.55
C TRP A 10 -12.11 -19.99 22.64
N GLU A 11 -12.66 -20.40 21.50
CA GLU A 11 -13.95 -21.07 21.40
C GLU A 11 -13.76 -22.53 20.95
N ALA A 12 -14.48 -23.46 21.58
CA ALA A 12 -14.40 -24.87 21.24
C ALA A 12 -14.78 -25.10 19.76
N GLY A 13 -13.91 -25.78 19.01
CA GLY A 13 -14.12 -26.07 17.58
C GLY A 13 -13.77 -24.93 16.61
N ARG A 14 -13.28 -23.77 17.09
CA ARG A 14 -12.74 -22.69 16.25
C ARG A 14 -11.23 -22.52 16.42
N ARG A 15 -10.58 -21.93 15.41
CA ARG A 15 -9.20 -21.45 15.57
C ARG A 15 -9.20 -20.28 16.56
N PRO A 16 -8.24 -20.23 17.51
CA PRO A 16 -8.12 -19.08 18.41
C PRO A 16 -7.99 -17.78 17.61
N ALA A 17 -8.72 -16.75 18.04
CA ALA A 17 -8.70 -15.45 17.41
C ALA A 17 -8.06 -14.42 18.33
N ALA A 18 -7.05 -13.70 17.83
CA ALA A 18 -6.50 -12.54 18.52
C ALA A 18 -7.44 -11.33 18.29
N LEU A 19 -7.81 -10.66 19.37
CA LEU A 19 -8.63 -9.45 19.37
C LEU A 19 -7.81 -8.29 19.93
N HIS A 20 -7.97 -7.10 19.36
CA HIS A 20 -7.50 -5.86 19.96
C HIS A 20 -8.67 -5.17 20.65
N CYS A 21 -8.60 -5.07 21.97
CA CYS A 21 -9.62 -4.42 22.78
C CYS A 21 -9.13 -3.05 23.24
N SER A 22 -10.04 -2.09 23.38
CA SER A 22 -9.72 -0.76 23.90
C SER A 22 -10.95 -0.15 24.57
N THR A 23 -10.73 0.64 25.63
CA THR A 23 -11.75 1.52 26.22
C THR A 23 -11.71 2.94 25.65
N ALA A 24 -10.86 3.19 24.66
CA ALA A 24 -10.76 4.51 24.02
C ALA A 24 -11.97 4.79 23.10
N PRO A 25 -12.25 6.07 22.79
CA PRO A 25 -13.23 6.42 21.76
C PRO A 25 -12.93 5.72 20.43
N PRO A 26 -13.94 5.35 19.62
CA PRO A 26 -13.75 4.53 18.42
C PRO A 26 -12.69 5.06 17.43
N ALA A 27 -12.65 6.37 17.20
CA ALA A 27 -11.66 6.98 16.31
C ALA A 27 -10.22 6.81 16.83
N VAL A 28 -10.01 6.95 18.14
CA VAL A 28 -8.70 6.78 18.78
C VAL A 28 -8.29 5.31 18.77
N ALA A 29 -9.24 4.39 19.02
CA ALA A 29 -9.00 2.96 18.93
C ALA A 29 -8.57 2.55 17.52
N ALA A 30 -9.28 2.99 16.48
CA ALA A 30 -8.95 2.72 15.09
C ALA A 30 -7.57 3.30 14.69
N GLN A 31 -7.26 4.54 15.10
CA GLN A 31 -5.94 5.14 14.87
C GLN A 31 -4.82 4.34 15.54
N THR A 32 -5.06 3.86 16.75
CA THR A 32 -4.08 3.05 17.50
C THR A 32 -3.82 1.73 16.79
N GLU A 33 -4.87 1.05 16.34
CA GLU A 33 -4.76 -0.21 15.59
C GLU A 33 -4.00 -0.02 14.27
N ILE A 34 -4.31 1.05 13.52
CA ILE A 34 -3.58 1.41 12.29
C ILE A 34 -2.09 1.67 12.59
N ALA A 35 -1.79 2.42 13.65
CA ALA A 35 -0.43 2.74 14.04
C ALA A 35 0.36 1.47 14.43
N GLN A 36 -0.24 0.56 15.19
CA GLN A 36 0.37 -0.71 15.57
C GLN A 36 0.64 -1.58 14.33
N ALA A 37 -0.33 -1.74 13.44
CA ALA A 37 -0.15 -2.49 12.20
C ALA A 37 0.95 -1.89 11.30
N LEU A 38 1.05 -0.56 11.23
CA LEU A 38 2.12 0.11 10.50
C LEU A 38 3.49 -0.12 11.14
N ILE A 39 3.58 -0.12 12.47
CA ILE A 39 4.83 -0.43 13.19
C ILE A 39 5.26 -1.86 12.89
N GLU A 40 4.37 -2.84 12.97
CA GLU A 40 4.66 -4.24 12.64
C GLU A 40 5.12 -4.42 11.19
N LEU A 41 4.47 -3.72 10.26
CA LEU A 41 4.84 -3.68 8.85
C LEU A 41 6.27 -3.13 8.66
N LEU A 42 6.56 -1.97 9.24
CA LEU A 42 7.87 -1.30 9.12
C LEU A 42 8.98 -2.04 9.87
N ALA A 43 8.64 -2.73 10.95
CA ALA A 43 9.56 -3.58 11.70
C ALA A 43 9.84 -4.92 11.00
N GLY A 44 9.16 -5.22 9.89
CA GLY A 44 9.34 -6.46 9.14
C GLY A 44 8.77 -7.71 9.82
N ILE A 45 7.83 -7.53 10.74
CA ILE A 45 7.14 -8.63 11.43
C ILE A 45 6.13 -9.31 10.48
N THR A 46 5.59 -8.54 9.53
CA THR A 46 4.66 -9.04 8.51
C THR A 46 5.39 -9.45 7.23
N ASP A 47 4.88 -10.45 6.50
CA ASP A 47 5.39 -10.85 5.19
C ASP A 47 5.09 -9.86 4.04
N VAL A 48 4.33 -8.80 4.32
CA VAL A 48 3.96 -7.78 3.34
C VAL A 48 5.21 -7.03 2.90
N ARG A 49 5.38 -6.86 1.58
CA ARG A 49 6.49 -6.11 0.99
C ARG A 49 5.98 -4.82 0.37
N PRO A 50 5.85 -3.73 1.16
CA PRO A 50 5.29 -2.48 0.65
C PRO A 50 6.22 -1.90 -0.40
N THR A 51 5.74 -1.81 -1.63
CA THR A 51 6.48 -1.27 -2.78
C THR A 51 5.73 -0.09 -3.37
N ALA A 52 6.42 1.02 -3.60
CA ALA A 52 5.83 2.20 -4.23
C ALA A 52 5.37 1.85 -5.65
N CYS A 53 4.18 2.31 -6.04
CA CYS A 53 3.67 2.07 -7.39
C CYS A 53 4.46 2.92 -8.41
N PRO A 54 5.03 2.31 -9.47
CA PRO A 54 5.86 3.03 -10.44
C PRO A 54 5.04 3.79 -11.50
N ALA A 55 3.70 3.79 -11.41
CA ALA A 55 2.87 4.46 -12.41
C ALA A 55 2.95 6.00 -12.25
N PRO A 56 3.07 6.78 -13.35
CA PRO A 56 3.21 8.24 -13.28
C PRO A 56 2.10 8.90 -12.45
N GLY A 57 2.49 9.73 -11.47
CA GLY A 57 1.57 10.42 -10.57
C GLY A 57 0.90 9.54 -9.51
N CYS A 58 1.35 8.28 -9.31
CA CYS A 58 0.83 7.45 -8.23
C CYS A 58 1.54 7.73 -6.90
N VAL A 59 0.78 7.82 -5.81
CA VAL A 59 1.31 8.00 -4.45
C VAL A 59 1.04 6.77 -3.55
N PHE A 60 0.54 5.68 -4.12
CA PHE A 60 0.16 4.49 -3.36
C PHE A 60 1.23 3.41 -3.38
N PHE A 61 1.21 2.59 -2.34
CA PHE A 61 2.00 1.36 -2.21
C PHE A 61 1.15 0.14 -2.57
N PHE A 62 1.81 -0.97 -2.85
CA PHE A 62 1.19 -2.28 -2.97
C PHE A 62 2.06 -3.36 -2.36
N ASP A 63 1.45 -4.48 -1.97
CA ASP A 63 2.19 -5.67 -1.55
C ASP A 63 2.79 -6.38 -2.77
N ALA A 64 4.12 -6.37 -2.84
CA ALA A 64 4.89 -7.05 -3.87
C ALA A 64 5.14 -8.53 -3.60
N GLY A 65 4.55 -9.11 -2.54
CA GLY A 65 4.62 -10.55 -2.25
C GLY A 65 4.11 -11.44 -3.39
N ARG A 66 3.25 -10.92 -4.28
CA ARG A 66 2.83 -11.60 -5.52
C ARG A 66 3.76 -11.24 -6.67
N ALA A 67 4.63 -12.18 -7.08
CA ALA A 67 5.71 -11.98 -8.06
C ALA A 67 5.32 -11.30 -9.40
N ARG A 68 4.05 -11.37 -9.84
CA ARG A 68 3.59 -10.76 -11.09
C ARG A 68 2.96 -9.37 -10.94
N ARG A 69 2.69 -8.92 -9.70
CA ARG A 69 2.07 -7.61 -9.46
C ARG A 69 3.15 -6.52 -9.58
N GLN A 70 2.98 -5.64 -10.56
CA GLN A 70 3.91 -4.54 -10.84
C GLN A 70 3.30 -3.15 -10.50
N TRP A 71 2.00 -3.09 -10.26
CA TRP A 71 1.27 -1.84 -9.99
C TRP A 71 0.21 -2.05 -8.91
N CYS A 72 -0.16 -0.95 -8.22
CA CYS A 72 -1.19 -0.99 -7.19
C CYS A 72 -2.59 -1.30 -7.74
N SER A 73 -2.86 -1.00 -9.01
CA SER A 73 -4.15 -1.28 -9.66
C SER A 73 -4.01 -1.48 -11.17
N GLN A 74 -5.05 -2.01 -11.80
CA GLN A 74 -5.13 -2.09 -13.27
C GLN A 74 -5.08 -0.70 -13.92
N GLY A 75 -5.75 0.30 -13.33
CA GLY A 75 -5.69 1.69 -13.81
C GLY A 75 -4.26 2.25 -13.83
N CYS A 76 -3.46 1.96 -12.80
CA CYS A 76 -2.04 2.33 -12.79
C CYS A 76 -1.22 1.63 -13.87
N GLY A 77 -1.49 0.34 -14.11
CA GLY A 77 -0.88 -0.39 -15.23
C GLY A 77 -1.19 0.23 -16.60
N ASN A 78 -2.45 0.64 -16.82
CA ASN A 78 -2.85 1.30 -18.05
C ASN A 78 -2.18 2.68 -18.21
N ARG A 79 -2.15 3.51 -17.16
CA ARG A 79 -1.42 4.80 -17.21
C ARG A 79 0.06 4.61 -17.55
N ALA A 80 0.73 3.63 -16.93
CA ALA A 80 2.13 3.34 -17.20
C ALA A 80 2.37 2.89 -18.65
N ARG A 81 1.45 2.11 -19.25
CA ARG A 81 1.51 1.75 -20.68
C ARG A 81 1.29 2.96 -21.58
N ALA A 82 0.29 3.79 -21.30
CA ALA A 82 -0.01 5.00 -22.06
C ALA A 82 1.16 5.99 -22.05
N ALA A 83 1.76 6.25 -20.88
CA ALA A 83 2.92 7.12 -20.76
C ALA A 83 4.11 6.63 -21.62
N ARG A 84 4.40 5.31 -21.60
CA ARG A 84 5.44 4.72 -22.46
C ARG A 84 5.12 4.84 -23.94
N HIS A 85 3.86 4.70 -24.33
CA HIS A 85 3.42 4.91 -25.70
C HIS A 85 3.67 6.36 -26.14
N TYR A 86 3.16 7.34 -25.38
CA TYR A 86 3.35 8.76 -25.71
C TYR A 86 4.82 9.18 -25.74
N ALA A 87 5.64 8.71 -24.81
CA ALA A 87 7.08 9.01 -24.82
C ALA A 87 7.77 8.56 -26.11
N ARG A 88 7.42 7.37 -26.65
CA ARG A 88 7.96 6.86 -27.92
C ARG A 88 7.53 7.67 -29.13
N HIS A 89 6.31 8.22 -29.11
CA HIS A 89 5.78 9.02 -30.21
C HIS A 89 6.20 10.49 -30.15
N GLN A 90 6.50 11.03 -28.97
CA GLN A 90 7.03 12.40 -28.79
C GLN A 90 8.51 12.50 -29.16
N SER A 91 9.31 11.45 -28.96
CA SER A 91 10.71 11.41 -29.43
C SER A 91 10.86 11.42 -30.96
N GLY A 92 9.77 11.22 -31.72
CA GLY A 92 9.74 11.37 -33.17
C GLY A 92 9.40 12.79 -33.65
N SER A 93 9.06 13.73 -32.76
CA SER A 93 8.64 15.09 -33.13
C SER A 93 9.59 16.20 -32.69
N THR A 94 10.76 15.88 -32.11
CA THR A 94 11.75 16.88 -31.70
C THR A 94 12.91 16.95 -32.69
N SER A 95 12.63 17.49 -33.86
CA SER A 95 13.65 18.08 -34.73
C SER A 95 13.08 19.33 -35.39
N SER A 96 13.02 20.41 -34.61
CA SER A 96 13.23 21.80 -35.04
C SER A 96 13.02 22.72 -33.84
N GLN A 97 14.09 23.14 -33.17
CA GLN A 97 14.06 24.41 -32.46
C GLN A 97 15.44 25.08 -32.59
N SER A 98 15.47 26.12 -33.42
CA SER A 98 16.62 26.98 -33.71
C SER A 98 16.90 27.88 -32.50
N PRO A 99 18.18 28.14 -32.15
CA PRO A 99 18.51 29.15 -31.14
C PRO A 99 18.44 30.55 -31.77
N ILE A 100 17.82 31.49 -31.05
CA ILE A 100 18.12 32.93 -31.14
C ILE A 100 18.86 33.29 -29.86
#